data_AF-A0A7C7J0R8-F1
#
_entry.id   AF-A0A7C7J0R8-F1
#
_cell.length_a   1.000
_cell.length_b   1.000
_cell.length_c   1.000
_cell.angle_alpha   90.00
_cell.angle_beta   90.00
_cell.angle_gamma   90.00
#
_symmetry.space_group_name_H-M   'P 1'
#
loop_
_entity.id
_entity.type
_entity.pdbx_description
1 polymer ?
#
loop_
_entity_poly.entity_id
_entity_poly.type
_entity_poly.pdbx_seq_one_letter_code
_entity_poly.pdbx_strand_id
1 'polypeptide(L)'
;MDNPITPVLTLCDGWKGVQAHLLHSLTTTLAHGPLAIRNVLILVPTTAAGHVLELALEHDLLKNRAATILPSIATIHVFLEDMASRSLGKVTNIDPLLRQAILEKSLGEAAESGFPPPFLIRRGLPRRILSLYDHMCLAGHTVDAFAQRALEEFNAPDDAGAERMAQQTRFLVESLTRYRTLLTSLQLNDAVTLHQSLLDHGVRSTYSHILVLGPETIRPGDLAYLTA
;
A
#
# COMPACT_ATOMS: atom_id res chain seq x y z
N MET A 1 26.39 5.47 -6.07
CA MET A 1 26.07 4.19 -5.40
C MET A 1 25.71 4.56 -3.99
N ASP A 2 24.43 4.81 -3.74
CA ASP A 2 23.98 5.22 -2.41
C ASP A 2 23.90 3.97 -1.52
N ASN A 3 24.41 4.10 -0.30
CA ASN A 3 24.41 3.02 0.68
C ASN A 3 22.96 2.62 1.00
N PRO A 4 22.63 1.31 1.04
CA PRO A 4 21.29 0.87 1.41
C PRO A 4 20.93 1.35 2.83
N ILE A 5 19.69 1.83 2.99
CA ILE A 5 19.19 2.26 4.30
C ILE A 5 19.13 1.03 5.21
N THR A 6 19.90 1.04 6.30
CA THR A 6 19.90 -0.05 7.28
C THR A 6 18.74 0.14 8.25
N PRO A 7 17.76 -0.78 8.31
CA PRO A 7 16.64 -0.66 9.23
C PRO A 7 17.10 -0.87 10.68
N VAL A 8 16.66 0.02 11.58
CA VAL A 8 16.93 -0.07 13.03
C VAL A 8 15.60 -0.11 13.77
N LEU A 9 15.34 -1.20 14.49
CA LEU A 9 14.17 -1.31 15.35
C LEU A 9 14.46 -0.62 16.69
N THR A 10 13.63 0.35 17.05
CA THR A 10 13.69 1.00 18.36
C THR A 10 12.41 0.71 19.13
N LEU A 11 12.52 0.07 20.29
CA LEU A 11 11.41 -0.13 21.20
C LEU A 11 11.26 1.11 22.09
N CYS A 12 10.03 1.59 22.24
CA CYS A 12 9.71 2.77 23.02
C CYS A 12 8.62 2.44 24.04
N ASP A 13 8.73 3.04 25.24
CA ASP A 13 7.75 2.86 26.31
C ASP A 13 6.48 3.67 26.02
N GLY A 14 5.59 3.05 25.24
CA GLY A 14 4.32 3.63 24.82
C GLY A 14 4.49 4.90 23.97
N TRP A 15 3.37 5.62 23.80
CA TRP A 15 3.34 6.79 22.91
C TRP A 15 4.26 7.93 23.35
N LYS A 16 4.39 8.17 24.66
CA LYS A 16 5.30 9.21 25.17
C LYS A 16 6.77 8.91 24.85
N GLY A 17 7.17 7.64 24.92
CA GLY A 17 8.50 7.20 24.51
C GLY A 17 8.73 7.43 23.01
N VAL A 18 7.75 7.09 22.18
CA VAL A 18 7.80 7.33 20.73
C VAL A 18 7.95 8.81 20.42
N GLN A 19 7.13 9.67 21.04
CA GLN A 19 7.21 11.12 20.86
C GLN A 19 8.57 11.69 21.29
N ALA A 20 9.09 11.27 22.45
CA ALA A 20 10.39 11.71 22.93
C ALA A 20 11.53 11.28 21.99
N HIS A 21 11.50 10.04 21.49
CA HIS A 21 12.48 9.53 20.54
C HIS A 21 12.43 10.28 19.19
N LEU A 22 11.22 10.56 18.68
CA LEU A 22 10.99 11.37 17.49
C LEU A 22 11.57 12.78 17.66
N LEU A 23 11.19 13.48 18.73
CA LEU A 23 11.66 14.84 19.00
C LEU A 23 13.18 14.89 19.15
N HIS A 24 13.78 13.91 19.82
CA HIS A 24 15.23 13.81 19.93
C HIS A 24 15.88 13.65 18.54
N SER A 25 15.39 12.72 17.73
CA SER A 25 15.89 12.46 16.38
C SER A 25 15.78 13.69 15.47
N LEU A 26 14.63 14.37 15.49
CA LEU A 26 14.39 15.58 14.71
C LEU A 26 15.24 16.76 15.20
N THR A 27 15.41 16.92 16.51
CA THR A 27 16.25 17.99 17.08
C THR A 27 17.72 17.79 16.71
N THR A 28 18.21 16.56 16.78
CA THR A 28 19.57 16.21 16.34
C THR A 28 19.74 16.47 14.85
N THR A 29 18.74 16.16 14.02
CA THR A 29 18.76 16.48 12.58
C THR A 29 18.84 17.99 12.35
N LEU A 30 18.01 18.77 13.05
CA LEU A 30 17.98 20.23 12.95
C LEU A 30 19.30 20.90 13.37
N ALA A 31 20.11 20.26 14.22
CA ALA A 31 21.44 20.75 14.58
C ALA A 31 22.40 20.80 13.38
N HIS A 32 22.15 19.99 12.35
CA HIS A 32 22.91 19.99 11.09
C HIS A 32 22.41 21.05 10.09
N GLY A 33 21.34 21.77 10.44
CA GLY A 33 20.76 22.85 9.64
C GLY A 33 19.23 22.73 9.51
N PRO A 34 18.51 23.85 9.35
CA PRO A 34 17.05 23.85 9.30
C PRO A 34 16.48 23.09 8.09
N LEU A 35 17.23 23.03 6.98
CA LEU A 35 16.80 22.32 5.77
C LEU A 35 17.01 20.81 5.84
N ALA A 36 17.84 20.31 6.76
CA ALA A 36 18.12 18.88 6.89
C ALA A 36 16.85 18.06 7.19
N ILE A 37 15.88 18.68 7.88
CA ILE A 37 14.60 18.04 8.23
C ILE A 37 13.73 17.71 7.01
N ARG A 38 13.95 18.37 5.86
CA ARG A 38 13.22 18.08 4.61
C ARG A 38 13.59 16.71 4.01
N ASN A 39 14.73 16.17 4.41
CA ASN A 39 15.18 14.84 3.99
C ASN A 39 14.68 13.74 4.95
N VAL A 40 13.82 14.08 5.91
CA VAL A 40 13.19 13.15 6.85
C VAL A 40 11.74 12.90 6.43
N LEU A 41 11.39 11.63 6.30
CA LEU A 41 10.03 11.14 6.13
C LEU A 41 9.58 10.43 7.41
N ILE A 42 8.39 10.75 7.89
CA ILE A 42 7.71 9.99 8.95
C ILE A 42 6.53 9.26 8.33
N LEU A 43 6.60 7.92 8.36
CA LEU A 43 5.52 7.05 7.95
C LEU A 43 4.59 6.78 9.14
N VAL A 44 3.30 7.02 8.93
CA VAL A 44 2.22 6.85 9.92
C VAL A 44 1.15 5.88 9.41
N PRO A 45 0.41 5.20 10.31
CA PRO A 45 -0.54 4.18 9.89
C PRO A 45 -1.77 4.75 9.19
N THR A 46 -2.16 5.98 9.54
CA THR A 46 -3.33 6.66 8.97
C THR A 46 -3.06 8.14 8.77
N THR A 47 -3.79 8.75 7.83
CA THR A 47 -3.78 10.21 7.62
C THR A 47 -4.19 10.98 8.88
N ALA A 48 -5.14 10.45 9.66
CA ALA A 48 -5.55 11.06 10.92
C ALA A 48 -4.42 11.08 11.96
N ALA A 49 -3.68 9.97 12.09
CA ALA A 49 -2.48 9.93 12.95
C ALA A 49 -1.42 10.92 12.47
N GLY A 50 -1.27 11.10 11.15
CA GLY A 50 -0.40 12.10 10.56
C GLY A 50 -0.75 13.52 11.00
N HIS A 51 -2.01 13.93 10.87
CA HIS A 51 -2.46 15.27 11.30
C HIS A 51 -2.25 15.50 12.80
N VAL A 52 -2.55 14.52 13.65
CA VAL A 52 -2.34 14.64 15.09
C VAL A 52 -0.85 14.79 15.42
N LEU A 53 0.00 14.01 14.74
CA LEU A 53 1.44 14.09 14.91
C LEU A 53 2.00 15.44 14.43
N GLU A 54 1.52 15.94 13.30
CA GLU A 54 1.92 17.23 12.75
C GLU A 54 1.69 18.36 13.76
N LEU A 55 0.48 18.43 14.34
CA LEU A 55 0.14 19.42 15.38
C LEU A 55 1.01 19.29 16.64
N ALA A 56 1.30 18.05 17.05
CA ALA A 56 2.16 17.80 18.20
C ALA A 56 3.61 18.24 17.95
N LEU A 57 4.17 17.89 16.79
CA LEU A 57 5.52 18.28 16.39
C LEU A 57 5.64 19.78 16.19
N GLU A 58 4.65 20.42 15.57
CA GLU A 58 4.61 21.88 15.42
C GLU A 58 4.66 22.56 16.78
N HIS A 59 3.78 22.15 17.70
CA HIS A 59 3.76 22.69 19.06
C HIS A 59 5.11 22.52 19.76
N ASP A 60 5.70 21.33 19.72
CA ASP A 60 6.93 21.03 20.45
C ASP A 60 8.18 21.68 19.83
N LEU A 61 8.30 21.71 18.51
CA LEU A 61 9.43 22.31 17.81
C LEU A 61 9.39 23.85 17.82
N LEU A 62 8.21 24.46 17.92
CA LEU A 62 8.05 25.92 18.02
C LEU A 62 8.31 26.48 19.42
N LYS A 63 8.30 25.67 20.49
CA LYS A 63 8.41 26.15 21.89
C LYS A 63 9.49 27.22 22.13
N ASN A 64 10.61 27.14 21.41
CA ASN A 64 11.74 28.07 21.52
C ASN A 64 12.14 28.70 20.17
N ARG A 65 11.24 28.76 19.18
CA ARG A 65 11.54 29.22 17.82
C ARG A 65 10.39 30.06 17.26
N ALA A 66 10.74 31.09 16.48
CA ALA A 66 9.74 31.91 15.77
C ALA A 66 9.10 31.16 14.59
N ALA A 67 9.80 30.18 14.02
CA ALA A 67 9.33 29.32 12.94
C ALA A 67 10.06 27.98 12.97
N THR A 68 9.41 26.94 12.45
CA THR A 68 10.02 25.62 12.27
C THR A 68 9.64 25.05 10.90
N ILE A 69 10.51 24.20 10.35
CA ILE A 69 10.20 23.37 9.19
C ILE A 69 9.86 22.00 9.74
N LEU A 70 8.76 21.41 9.28
CA LEU A 70 8.35 20.06 9.66
C LEU A 70 8.93 19.02 8.67
N PRO A 71 9.17 17.78 9.14
CA PRO A 71 9.47 16.67 8.24
C PRO A 71 8.24 16.35 7.37
N SER A 72 8.45 15.61 6.28
CA SER A 72 7.32 15.05 5.54
C SER A 72 6.62 13.98 6.38
N ILE A 73 5.31 14.03 6.50
CA ILE A 73 4.50 13.03 7.21
C ILE A 73 3.51 12.42 6.23
N ALA A 74 3.52 11.10 6.05
CA ALA A 74 2.66 10.43 5.09
C ALA A 74 2.30 9.02 5.52
N THR A 75 1.22 8.48 4.94
CA THR A 75 1.02 7.02 4.94
C THR A 75 1.91 6.38 3.88
N ILE A 76 2.16 5.08 4.00
CA ILE A 76 2.96 4.34 3.01
C ILE A 76 2.37 4.48 1.59
N HIS A 77 1.04 4.43 1.46
CA HIS A 77 0.36 4.57 0.18
C HIS A 77 0.61 5.95 -0.46
N VAL A 78 0.42 7.03 0.30
CA VAL A 78 0.65 8.41 -0.19
C VAL A 78 2.11 8.60 -0.59
N PHE A 79 3.05 8.01 0.18
CA PHE A 79 4.46 8.05 -0.16
C PHE A 79 4.77 7.36 -1.49
N LEU A 80 4.26 6.14 -1.71
CA LEU A 80 4.48 5.41 -2.96
C LEU A 80 3.86 6.13 -4.17
N GLU A 81 2.69 6.76 -3.99
CA GLU A 81 2.07 7.60 -5.02
C GLU A 81 2.91 8.83 -5.37
N ASP A 82 3.48 9.51 -4.37
CA ASP A 82 4.43 10.62 -4.60
C ASP A 82 5.65 10.13 -5.39
N MET A 83 6.21 8.96 -5.04
CA MET A 83 7.34 8.39 -5.79
C MET A 83 6.96 8.04 -7.23
N ALA A 84 5.76 7.50 -7.47
CA ALA A 84 5.26 7.23 -8.81
C ALA A 84 5.09 8.52 -9.62
N SER A 85 4.56 9.58 -9.02
CA SER A 85 4.43 10.89 -9.68
C SER A 85 5.79 11.47 -10.11
N ARG A 86 6.83 11.23 -9.30
CA ARG A 86 8.22 11.66 -9.56
C ARG A 86 8.95 10.78 -10.56
N SER A 87 8.39 9.63 -10.92
CA SER A 87 8.98 8.71 -11.91
C SER A 87 8.96 9.25 -13.35
N LEU A 88 8.37 10.43 -13.58
CA LEU A 88 8.21 11.08 -14.89
C LEU A 88 7.53 10.17 -15.92
N GLY A 89 6.51 9.43 -15.48
CA GLY A 89 5.69 8.55 -16.33
C GLY A 89 6.24 7.14 -16.51
N LYS A 90 7.39 6.79 -15.90
CA LYS A 90 7.89 5.40 -15.91
C LYS A 90 6.97 4.46 -15.13
N VAL A 91 6.40 4.95 -14.03
CA VAL A 91 5.45 4.22 -13.20
C VAL A 91 4.15 5.01 -13.17
N THR A 92 3.10 4.41 -13.73
CA THR A 92 1.76 5.01 -13.78
C THR A 92 0.86 4.29 -12.80
N ASN A 93 0.40 4.99 -11.76
CA ASN A 93 -0.62 4.47 -10.84
C ASN A 93 -2.00 4.61 -11.48
N ILE A 94 -2.85 3.60 -11.31
CA ILE A 94 -4.20 3.61 -11.87
C ILE A 94 -5.12 4.53 -11.07
N ASP A 95 -5.92 5.33 -11.78
CA ASP A 95 -7.00 6.11 -11.17
C ASP A 95 -8.07 5.17 -10.54
N PRO A 96 -8.60 5.46 -9.34
CA PRO A 96 -9.58 4.59 -8.68
C PRO A 96 -10.86 4.31 -9.48
N LEU A 97 -11.35 5.28 -10.28
CA LEU A 97 -12.54 5.10 -11.11
C LEU A 97 -12.22 4.22 -12.31
N LEU A 98 -11.08 4.45 -12.97
CA LEU A 98 -10.61 3.60 -14.06
C LEU A 98 -10.36 2.16 -13.56
N ARG A 99 -9.78 2.01 -12.36
CA ARG A 99 -9.56 0.72 -11.71
C ARG A 99 -10.85 -0.06 -11.53
N GLN A 100 -11.90 0.61 -11.04
CA GLN A 100 -13.21 -0.01 -10.91
C GLN A 100 -13.79 -0.39 -12.27
N ALA A 101 -13.70 0.48 -13.27
CA ALA A 101 -14.21 0.22 -14.61
C ALA A 101 -13.51 -0.98 -15.30
N ILE A 102 -12.19 -1.11 -15.15
CA ILE A 102 -11.44 -2.28 -15.64
C ILE A 102 -11.93 -3.55 -14.96
N LEU A 103 -12.11 -3.55 -13.64
CA LEU A 103 -12.64 -4.72 -12.95
C LEU A 103 -14.07 -5.06 -13.41
N GLU A 104 -14.95 -4.07 -13.56
CA GLU A 104 -16.32 -4.27 -14.06
C GLU A 104 -16.33 -4.92 -15.45
N LYS A 105 -15.45 -4.44 -16.34
CA LYS A 105 -15.23 -5.07 -17.65
C LYS A 105 -14.76 -6.52 -17.50
N SER A 106 -13.76 -6.78 -16.66
CA SER A 106 -13.23 -8.13 -16.45
C SER A 106 -14.25 -9.11 -15.87
N LEU A 107 -15.14 -8.64 -14.98
CA LEU A 107 -16.24 -9.43 -14.45
C LEU A 107 -17.23 -9.82 -15.56
N GLY A 108 -17.54 -8.89 -16.48
CA GLY A 108 -18.39 -9.17 -17.64
C GLY A 108 -17.76 -10.20 -18.58
N GLU A 109 -16.49 -10.00 -18.94
CA GLU A 109 -15.76 -10.90 -19.84
C GLU A 109 -15.59 -12.31 -19.25
N ALA A 110 -15.39 -12.44 -17.94
CA ALA A 110 -15.33 -13.74 -17.27
C ALA A 110 -16.67 -14.49 -17.37
N ALA A 111 -17.79 -13.79 -17.15
CA ALA A 111 -19.12 -14.36 -17.29
C ALA A 111 -19.41 -14.83 -18.73
N GLU A 112 -19.07 -14.00 -19.72
CA GLU A 112 -19.20 -14.33 -21.15
C GLU A 112 -18.29 -15.51 -21.57
N SER A 113 -17.16 -15.69 -20.90
CA SER A 113 -16.19 -16.76 -21.17
C SER A 113 -16.52 -18.10 -20.47
N GLY A 114 -17.73 -18.26 -19.94
CA GLY A 114 -18.19 -19.52 -19.34
C GLY A 114 -17.94 -19.65 -17.83
N PHE A 115 -17.59 -18.56 -17.14
CA PHE A 115 -17.51 -18.50 -15.69
C PHE A 115 -18.64 -17.62 -15.13
N PRO A 116 -19.92 -18.03 -15.19
CA PRO A 116 -21.00 -17.19 -14.71
C PRO A 116 -20.98 -17.04 -13.19
N PRO A 117 -21.21 -15.83 -12.64
CA PRO A 117 -21.31 -15.64 -11.20
C PRO A 117 -22.56 -16.34 -10.65
N PRO A 118 -22.51 -16.96 -9.45
CA PRO A 118 -23.69 -17.50 -8.77
C PRO A 118 -24.57 -16.41 -8.11
N PHE A 119 -24.34 -15.14 -8.44
CA PHE A 119 -25.01 -13.98 -7.86
C PHE A 119 -25.16 -12.85 -8.88
N LEU A 120 -26.07 -11.91 -8.59
CA LEU A 120 -26.19 -10.67 -9.34
C LEU A 120 -25.07 -9.69 -8.96
N ILE A 121 -24.38 -9.15 -9.96
CA ILE A 121 -23.35 -8.11 -9.76
C ILE A 121 -24.07 -6.79 -9.48
N ARG A 122 -24.17 -6.42 -8.21
CA ARG A 122 -24.80 -5.17 -7.76
C ARG A 122 -23.80 -4.01 -7.79
N ARG A 123 -24.32 -2.78 -7.90
CA ARG A 123 -23.53 -1.56 -7.73
C ARG A 123 -22.78 -1.61 -6.40
N GLY A 124 -21.45 -1.44 -6.45
CA GLY A 124 -20.57 -1.49 -5.30
C GLY A 124 -19.90 -2.84 -5.01
N LEU A 125 -20.34 -3.94 -5.62
CA LEU A 125 -19.64 -5.23 -5.50
C LEU A 125 -18.21 -5.18 -6.06
N PRO A 126 -17.93 -4.55 -7.23
CA PRO A 126 -16.57 -4.43 -7.76
C PRO A 126 -15.60 -3.80 -6.76
N ARG A 127 -16.02 -2.73 -6.07
CA ARG A 127 -15.20 -2.09 -5.03
C ARG A 127 -14.86 -3.05 -3.89
N ARG A 128 -15.80 -3.90 -3.45
CA ARG A 128 -15.55 -4.90 -2.41
C ARG A 128 -14.60 -5.99 -2.89
N ILE A 129 -14.69 -6.39 -4.16
CA ILE A 129 -13.77 -7.35 -4.77
C ILE A 129 -12.35 -6.75 -4.83
N LEU A 130 -12.20 -5.48 -5.21
CA LEU A 130 -10.89 -4.78 -5.16
C LEU A 130 -10.34 -4.74 -3.74
N SER A 131 -11.15 -4.43 -2.73
CA SER A 131 -10.69 -4.43 -1.34
C SER A 131 -10.25 -5.82 -0.86
N LEU A 132 -10.93 -6.90 -1.27
CA LEU A 132 -10.51 -8.27 -0.99
C LEU A 132 -9.18 -8.58 -1.68
N TYR A 133 -9.06 -8.23 -2.96
CA TYR A 133 -7.86 -8.41 -3.75
C TYR A 133 -6.65 -7.69 -3.13
N ASP A 134 -6.81 -6.41 -2.79
CA ASP A 134 -5.78 -5.61 -2.12
C ASP A 134 -5.37 -6.23 -0.80
N HIS A 135 -6.34 -6.57 0.05
CA HIS A 135 -6.04 -7.16 1.35
C HIS A 135 -5.25 -8.46 1.23
N MET A 136 -5.69 -9.36 0.35
CA MET A 136 -5.05 -10.64 0.10
C MET A 136 -3.62 -10.47 -0.43
N CYS A 137 -3.44 -9.68 -1.48
CA CYS A 137 -2.14 -9.52 -2.12
C CYS A 137 -1.16 -8.75 -1.25
N LEU A 138 -1.61 -7.72 -0.54
CA LEU A 138 -0.76 -6.96 0.36
C LEU A 138 -0.41 -7.75 1.63
N ALA A 139 -1.19 -8.78 1.99
CA ALA A 139 -0.82 -9.76 3.01
C ALA A 139 0.16 -10.84 2.50
N GLY A 140 0.59 -10.79 1.23
CA GLY A 140 1.54 -11.72 0.64
C GLY A 140 0.91 -12.99 0.05
N HIS A 141 -0.41 -12.99 -0.18
CA HIS A 141 -1.10 -14.11 -0.84
C HIS A 141 -1.30 -13.84 -2.33
N THR A 142 -1.21 -14.89 -3.15
CA THR A 142 -1.55 -14.82 -4.58
C THR A 142 -2.99 -15.26 -4.81
N VAL A 143 -3.59 -14.78 -5.91
CA VAL A 143 -4.93 -15.23 -6.34
C VAL A 143 -4.96 -16.75 -6.52
N ASP A 144 -3.90 -17.32 -7.11
CA ASP A 144 -3.82 -18.76 -7.38
C ASP A 144 -3.71 -19.58 -6.08
N ALA A 145 -2.89 -19.14 -5.12
CA ALA A 145 -2.75 -19.83 -3.84
C ALA A 145 -4.05 -19.75 -3.00
N PHE A 146 -4.75 -18.62 -3.06
CA PHE A 146 -6.08 -18.48 -2.46
C PHE A 146 -7.09 -19.41 -3.13
N ALA A 147 -7.12 -19.42 -4.47
CA ALA A 147 -8.03 -20.25 -5.25
C ALA A 147 -7.84 -21.73 -4.95
N GLN A 148 -6.59 -22.19 -4.92
CA GLN A 148 -6.27 -23.58 -4.64
C GLN A 148 -6.82 -24.01 -3.28
N ARG A 149 -6.50 -23.27 -2.22
CA ARG A 149 -6.97 -23.58 -0.85
C ARG A 149 -8.50 -23.56 -0.77
N ALA A 150 -9.13 -22.55 -1.36
CA ALA A 150 -10.58 -22.42 -1.35
C ALA A 150 -11.25 -23.60 -2.09
N LEU A 151 -10.74 -23.98 -3.27
CA LEU A 151 -11.30 -25.10 -4.04
C LEU A 151 -11.07 -26.45 -3.37
N GLU A 152 -9.94 -26.64 -2.67
CA GLU A 152 -9.70 -27.82 -1.83
C GLU A 152 -10.71 -27.90 -0.67
N GLU A 153 -10.96 -26.78 0.01
CA GLU A 153 -11.94 -26.68 1.11
C GLU A 153 -13.38 -26.93 0.65
N PHE A 154 -13.73 -26.46 -0.56
CA PHE A 154 -15.05 -26.66 -1.14
C PHE A 154 -15.22 -27.98 -1.89
N ASN A 155 -14.23 -28.87 -1.86
CA ASN A 155 -14.36 -30.22 -2.42
C ASN A 155 -15.17 -31.13 -1.47
N ALA A 156 -16.47 -30.83 -1.34
CA ALA A 156 -17.40 -31.55 -0.51
C ALA A 156 -18.53 -32.13 -1.39
N PRO A 157 -18.46 -33.44 -1.72
CA PRO A 157 -19.52 -34.10 -2.47
C PRO A 157 -20.88 -33.91 -1.78
N ASP A 158 -21.92 -33.68 -2.58
CA ASP A 158 -23.31 -33.48 -2.14
C ASP A 158 -23.59 -32.21 -1.31
N ASP A 159 -22.61 -31.31 -1.15
CA ASP A 159 -22.83 -30.00 -0.54
C ASP A 159 -23.08 -28.90 -1.60
N ALA A 160 -24.34 -28.56 -1.81
CA ALA A 160 -24.75 -27.52 -2.74
C ALA A 160 -24.22 -26.12 -2.37
N GLY A 161 -23.90 -25.87 -1.09
CA GLY A 161 -23.25 -24.64 -0.63
C GLY A 161 -21.78 -24.59 -1.04
N ALA A 162 -21.06 -25.70 -0.85
CA ALA A 162 -19.68 -25.84 -1.29
C ALA A 162 -19.55 -25.67 -2.81
N GLU A 163 -20.44 -26.29 -3.60
CA GLU A 163 -20.44 -26.12 -5.06
C GLU A 163 -20.63 -24.65 -5.47
N ARG A 164 -21.53 -23.91 -4.81
CA ARG A 164 -21.71 -22.47 -5.07
C ARG A 164 -20.47 -21.65 -4.69
N MET A 165 -19.82 -21.98 -3.58
CA MET A 165 -18.58 -21.32 -3.17
C MET A 165 -17.43 -21.63 -4.14
N ALA A 166 -17.33 -22.87 -4.64
CA ALA A 166 -16.38 -23.24 -5.67
C ALA A 166 -16.66 -22.48 -6.98
N GLN A 167 -17.91 -22.39 -7.41
CA GLN A 167 -18.31 -21.60 -8.59
C GLN A 167 -17.97 -20.11 -8.42
N GLN A 168 -18.29 -19.51 -7.26
CA GLN A 168 -17.93 -18.13 -6.94
C GLN A 168 -16.41 -17.93 -6.98
N THR A 169 -15.63 -18.87 -6.44
CA THR A 169 -14.17 -18.80 -6.44
C THR A 169 -13.62 -18.83 -7.85
N ARG A 170 -14.08 -19.76 -8.70
CA ARG A 170 -13.66 -19.83 -10.12
C ARG A 170 -13.98 -18.53 -10.87
N PHE A 171 -15.17 -17.97 -10.66
CA PHE A 171 -15.55 -16.68 -11.25
C PHE A 171 -14.62 -15.54 -10.82
N LEU A 172 -14.32 -15.43 -9.52
CA LEU A 172 -13.45 -14.37 -8.99
C LEU A 172 -12.01 -14.51 -9.52
N VAL A 173 -11.49 -15.74 -9.60
CA VAL A 173 -10.15 -16.02 -10.13
C VAL A 173 -10.01 -15.61 -11.58
N GLU A 174 -10.98 -16.00 -12.42
CA GLU A 174 -10.98 -15.62 -13.83
C GLU A 174 -11.07 -14.10 -13.99
N SER A 175 -11.98 -13.46 -13.24
CA SER A 175 -12.16 -12.00 -13.27
C SER A 175 -10.92 -11.24 -12.84
N LEU A 176 -10.26 -11.66 -11.75
CA LEU A 176 -9.04 -11.03 -11.25
C LEU A 176 -7.83 -11.28 -12.16
N THR A 177 -7.77 -12.44 -12.81
CA THR A 177 -6.74 -12.75 -13.81
C THR A 177 -6.86 -11.83 -15.03
N ARG A 178 -8.08 -11.62 -15.53
CA ARG A 178 -8.35 -10.67 -16.61
C ARG A 178 -8.06 -9.23 -16.21
N TYR A 179 -8.47 -8.84 -15.00
CA TYR A 179 -8.17 -7.52 -14.45
C TYR A 179 -6.66 -7.25 -14.44
N ARG A 180 -5.86 -8.20 -13.90
CA ARG A 180 -4.39 -8.10 -13.88
C ARG A 180 -3.80 -8.06 -15.29
N THR A 181 -4.33 -8.85 -16.21
CA THR A 181 -3.89 -8.86 -17.61
C THR A 181 -4.14 -7.50 -18.29
N LEU A 182 -5.30 -6.89 -18.05
CA LEU A 182 -5.64 -5.57 -18.57
C LEU A 182 -4.73 -4.49 -17.98
N LEU A 183 -4.48 -4.50 -16.65
CA LEU A 183 -3.53 -3.58 -16.02
C LEU A 183 -2.15 -3.65 -16.69
N THR A 184 -1.61 -4.86 -16.83
CA THR A 184 -0.32 -5.08 -17.49
C THR A 184 -0.31 -4.58 -18.93
N SER A 185 -1.38 -4.87 -19.71
CA SER A 185 -1.48 -4.43 -21.11
C SER A 185 -1.53 -2.90 -21.25
N LEU A 186 -2.09 -2.21 -20.26
CA LEU A 186 -2.19 -0.75 -20.20
C LEU A 186 -1.00 -0.10 -19.48
N GLN A 187 -0.03 -0.88 -19.01
CA GLN A 187 1.11 -0.42 -18.22
C GLN A 187 0.69 0.38 -16.97
N LEU A 188 -0.43 -0.04 -16.37
CA LEU A 188 -0.99 0.57 -15.17
C LEU A 188 -0.61 -0.26 -13.94
N ASN A 189 -0.32 0.43 -12.84
CA ASN A 189 0.03 -0.17 -11.56
C ASN A 189 -1.07 0.14 -10.57
N ASP A 190 -1.40 -0.82 -9.71
CA ASP A 190 -2.28 -0.58 -8.56
C ASP A 190 -1.50 -0.73 -7.25
N ALA A 191 -2.20 -0.64 -6.11
CA ALA A 191 -1.57 -0.72 -4.80
C ALA A 191 -0.71 -1.99 -4.60
N VAL A 192 -1.04 -3.09 -5.30
CA VAL A 192 -0.32 -4.36 -5.18
C VAL A 192 0.99 -4.33 -5.96
N THR A 193 1.01 -3.74 -7.16
CA THR A 193 2.17 -3.76 -8.05
C THR A 193 3.07 -2.52 -7.94
N LEU A 194 2.59 -1.45 -7.30
CA LEU A 194 3.25 -0.15 -7.29
C LEU A 194 4.69 -0.19 -6.77
N HIS A 195 4.93 -0.82 -5.61
CA HIS A 195 6.27 -0.85 -5.02
C HIS A 195 7.26 -1.64 -5.90
N GLN A 196 6.83 -2.77 -6.46
CA GLN A 196 7.68 -3.56 -7.36
C GLN A 196 8.00 -2.78 -8.64
N SER A 197 7.01 -2.09 -9.20
CA SER A 197 7.20 -1.26 -10.39
C SER A 197 8.18 -0.10 -10.16
N LEU A 198 8.12 0.52 -8.97
CA LEU A 198 9.09 1.55 -8.56
C LEU A 198 10.52 0.97 -8.46
N LEU A 199 10.67 -0.22 -7.87
CA LEU A 199 11.96 -0.93 -7.81
C LEU A 199 12.50 -1.24 -9.20
N ASP A 200 11.67 -1.85 -10.05
CA ASP A 200 12.06 -2.29 -11.40
C ASP A 200 12.53 -1.12 -12.28
N HIS A 201 11.92 0.06 -12.10
CA HIS A 201 12.29 1.28 -12.82
C HIS A 201 13.37 2.12 -12.12
N GLY A 202 13.93 1.63 -11.01
CA GLY A 202 15.00 2.28 -10.25
C GLY A 202 14.58 3.61 -9.62
N VAL A 203 13.28 3.80 -9.36
CA VAL A 203 12.76 4.96 -8.63
C VAL A 203 13.07 4.74 -7.15
N ARG A 204 13.88 5.62 -6.57
CA ARG A 204 14.33 5.51 -5.17
C ARG A 204 13.71 6.63 -4.33
N SER A 205 13.61 6.37 -3.03
CA SER A 205 13.27 7.41 -2.06
C SER A 205 14.27 8.56 -2.14
N THR A 206 13.77 9.80 -2.12
CA THR A 206 14.61 11.00 -2.00
C THR A 206 14.97 11.32 -0.54
N TYR A 207 14.39 10.60 0.42
CA TYR A 207 14.58 10.83 1.85
C TYR A 207 15.80 10.05 2.36
N SER A 208 16.66 10.72 3.11
CA SER A 208 17.85 10.10 3.73
C SER A 208 17.53 9.42 5.05
N HIS A 209 16.44 9.81 5.71
CA HIS A 209 15.97 9.22 6.95
C HIS A 209 14.47 8.96 6.88
N ILE A 210 14.06 7.73 7.23
CA ILE A 210 12.66 7.32 7.24
C ILE A 210 12.35 6.77 8.63
N LEU A 211 11.40 7.40 9.31
CA LEU A 211 10.94 7.01 10.65
C LEU A 211 9.57 6.36 10.48
N VAL A 212 9.44 5.09 10.87
CA VAL A 212 8.19 4.33 10.73
C VAL A 212 7.55 4.19 12.10
N LEU A 213 6.32 4.71 12.24
CA LEU A 213 5.61 4.70 13.51
C LEU A 213 4.61 3.57 13.58
N GLY A 214 4.86 2.60 14.44
CA GLY A 214 3.98 1.44 14.64
C GLY A 214 4.26 0.31 13.64
N PRO A 215 4.22 -0.96 14.09
CA PRO A 215 4.48 -2.12 13.23
C PRO A 215 3.46 -2.29 12.10
N GLU A 216 2.26 -1.72 12.24
CA GLU A 216 1.18 -1.81 11.27
C GLU A 216 1.33 -0.85 10.07
N THR A 217 2.28 0.09 10.13
CA THR A 217 2.45 1.14 9.12
C THR A 217 3.04 0.65 7.82
N ILE A 218 3.89 -0.37 7.87
CA ILE A 218 4.54 -0.96 6.69
C ILE A 218 4.32 -2.46 6.65
N ARG A 219 4.28 -3.00 5.44
CA ARG A 219 4.24 -4.44 5.19
C ARG A 219 5.62 -4.92 4.73
N PRO A 220 5.87 -6.25 4.71
CA PRO A 220 7.15 -6.79 4.25
C PRO A 220 7.59 -6.30 2.86
N GLY A 221 6.66 -6.16 1.91
CA GLY A 221 6.94 -5.64 0.57
C GLY A 221 7.33 -4.14 0.56
N ASP A 222 6.72 -3.35 1.46
CA ASP A 222 7.05 -1.93 1.60
C ASP A 222 8.47 -1.77 2.17
N LEU A 223 8.84 -2.59 3.15
CA LEU A 223 10.18 -2.57 3.74
C LEU A 223 11.26 -2.84 2.67
N ALA A 224 11.03 -3.81 1.78
CA ALA A 224 11.96 -4.12 0.70
C ALA A 224 12.21 -2.90 -0.20
N TYR A 225 11.16 -2.13 -0.53
CA TYR A 225 11.29 -0.88 -1.29
C TYR A 225 12.06 0.20 -0.53
N LEU A 226 11.75 0.39 0.76
CA LEU A 226 12.37 1.43 1.59
C LEU A 226 13.87 1.21 1.80
N THR A 227 14.35 -0.04 1.69
CA THR A 227 15.76 -0.40 1.91
C THR A 227 16.60 -0.57 0.64
N ALA A 228 15.97 -0.51 -0.55
CA ALA A 228 16.61 -0.79 -1.85
C ALA A 228 17.46 0.36 -2.39
#